data_AF-A0A249P6A2-F1
#
_entry.id   AF-A0A249P6A2-F1
#
_cell.length_a   1.000
_cell.length_b   1.000
_cell.length_c   1.000
_cell.angle_alpha   90.00
_cell.angle_beta   90.00
_cell.angle_gamma   90.00
#
_symmetry.space_group_name_H-M   'P 1'
#
loop_
_entity.id
_entity.type
_entity.pdbx_description
1 polymer ?
#
loop_
_entity_poly.entity_id
_entity_poly.type
_entity_poly.pdbx_seq_one_letter_code
_entity_poly.pdbx_strand_id
1 'polypeptide(L)'
;MTVAAKDAFYIKLGRGGEWESECLKAGTLRFGYHETPHDHCLAGEWEKVRDFWTSIRGDQGTATRDMKQIRAFYEADESCLFITFANGLLYWCRPTGAVEILHDNARRRATVDGWHGQSIGGVPLSSDRISGHLLKVQMFQGTICQVKQQMYLLRKLNDELSPELAAAEEAERAMLAAIVGLMRLLTWQDFELLVDLIFSASGWRRIGVVGRVQKTVDLELRLPTTGERAFVQIKSQANTASLRDYVARFEQAELYDRMFFVWHTGNVAANGEADGITLIGPERLARMCFDAGLASWLREKVS
;
A
#
# COMPACT_ATOMS: atom_id res chain seq x y z
N MET A 1 -5.62 6.02 19.94
CA MET A 1 -4.54 5.50 20.81
C MET A 1 -3.32 5.31 19.92
N THR A 2 -2.14 5.76 20.31
CA THR A 2 -0.93 5.70 19.46
C THR A 2 -0.03 4.55 19.92
N VAL A 3 0.50 3.78 18.99
CA VAL A 3 1.49 2.73 19.24
C VAL A 3 2.88 3.37 19.28
N ALA A 4 3.49 3.39 20.46
CA ALA A 4 4.90 3.71 20.65
C ALA A 4 5.66 2.49 21.19
N ALA A 5 6.96 2.43 20.92
CA ALA A 5 7.85 1.41 21.47
C ALA A 5 9.28 1.93 21.60
N LYS A 6 9.94 1.59 22.72
CA LYS A 6 11.37 1.81 22.95
C LYS A 6 12.21 0.95 22.01
N ASP A 7 11.89 -0.33 21.94
CA ASP A 7 12.53 -1.32 21.07
C ASP A 7 11.47 -2.19 20.40
N ALA A 8 11.78 -2.69 19.20
CA ALA A 8 10.97 -3.64 18.48
C ALA A 8 11.78 -4.89 18.12
N PHE A 9 11.21 -6.06 18.32
CA PHE A 9 11.83 -7.35 18.08
C PHE A 9 10.97 -8.19 17.15
N TYR A 10 11.60 -8.89 16.22
CA TYR A 10 10.99 -9.99 15.50
C TYR A 10 11.19 -11.27 16.31
N ILE A 11 10.17 -12.13 16.37
CA ILE A 11 10.23 -13.46 16.97
C ILE A 11 9.64 -14.53 16.03
N LYS A 12 10.38 -15.63 15.87
CA LYS A 12 9.88 -16.88 15.30
C LYS A 12 9.18 -17.70 16.36
N LEU A 13 7.91 -18.01 16.13
CA LEU A 13 7.09 -18.80 17.05
C LEU A 13 7.25 -20.30 16.72
N GLY A 14 8.39 -20.84 17.13
CA GLY A 14 8.73 -22.26 16.96
C GLY A 14 9.35 -22.58 15.61
N ARG A 15 9.84 -23.83 15.45
CA ARG A 15 10.47 -24.25 14.21
C ARG A 15 9.41 -24.42 13.14
N GLY A 16 9.58 -23.73 12.01
CA GLY A 16 8.59 -23.78 10.92
C GLY A 16 7.21 -23.23 11.32
N GLY A 17 7.13 -22.40 12.37
CA GLY A 17 5.88 -21.76 12.79
C GLY A 17 4.96 -22.65 13.64
N GLU A 18 5.45 -23.76 14.17
CA GLU A 18 4.65 -24.73 14.95
C GLU A 18 3.87 -24.13 16.13
N TRP A 19 4.30 -22.99 16.69
CA TRP A 19 3.61 -22.31 17.80
C TRP A 19 2.77 -21.11 17.37
N GLU A 20 2.76 -20.72 16.09
CA GLU A 20 2.06 -19.53 15.60
C GLU A 20 0.56 -19.57 15.95
N SER A 21 -0.14 -20.65 15.59
CA SER A 21 -1.58 -20.75 15.82
C SER A 21 -1.94 -20.68 17.31
N GLU A 22 -1.19 -21.39 18.16
CA GLU A 22 -1.42 -21.40 19.60
C GLU A 22 -1.15 -20.03 20.22
N CYS A 23 0.01 -19.44 19.91
CA CYS A 23 0.45 -18.15 20.49
C CYS A 23 -0.46 -16.99 20.08
N LEU A 24 -0.86 -16.95 18.81
CA LEU A 24 -1.76 -15.91 18.30
C LEU A 24 -3.14 -16.02 18.94
N LYS A 25 -3.66 -17.24 19.14
CA LYS A 25 -4.96 -17.48 19.77
C LYS A 25 -4.95 -17.22 21.28
N ALA A 26 -3.89 -17.63 21.96
CA ALA A 26 -3.77 -17.54 23.42
C ALA A 26 -3.25 -16.17 23.89
N GLY A 27 -2.75 -15.33 22.99
CA GLY A 27 -2.15 -14.04 23.36
C GLY A 27 -0.83 -14.23 24.12
N THR A 28 0.04 -15.12 23.65
CA THR A 28 1.30 -15.45 24.31
C THR A 28 2.49 -15.38 23.37
N LEU A 29 3.66 -15.15 23.92
CA LEU A 29 4.95 -15.34 23.27
C LEU A 29 5.55 -16.68 23.73
N ARG A 30 6.18 -17.43 22.82
CA ARG A 30 6.87 -18.69 23.15
C ARG A 30 8.27 -18.73 22.56
N PHE A 31 9.23 -19.24 23.31
CA PHE A 31 10.66 -19.16 23.01
C PHE A 31 11.40 -20.46 23.36
N GLY A 32 12.07 -21.05 22.36
CA GLY A 32 12.54 -22.45 22.37
C GLY A 32 13.98 -22.69 22.83
N TYR A 33 14.53 -21.84 23.68
CA TYR A 33 15.88 -22.02 24.23
C TYR A 33 15.88 -22.93 25.47
N HIS A 34 15.43 -24.19 25.28
CA HIS A 34 15.08 -25.20 26.28
C HIS A 34 16.11 -25.36 27.42
N GLU A 35 17.40 -25.31 27.09
CA GLU A 35 18.49 -25.57 28.02
C GLU A 35 18.94 -24.34 28.82
N THR A 36 18.41 -23.15 28.54
CA THR A 36 18.89 -21.89 29.14
C THR A 36 18.74 -21.87 30.67
N PRO A 37 19.79 -21.50 31.45
CA PRO A 37 19.68 -21.41 32.90
C PRO A 37 18.77 -20.23 33.30
N HIS A 38 17.52 -20.54 33.67
CA HIS A 38 16.48 -19.55 33.93
C HIS A 38 16.82 -18.60 35.07
N ASP A 39 17.39 -19.12 36.16
CA ASP A 39 17.75 -18.31 37.34
C ASP A 39 18.80 -17.24 37.01
N HIS A 40 19.80 -17.59 36.16
CA HIS A 40 20.78 -16.62 35.68
C HIS A 40 20.13 -15.54 34.78
N CYS A 41 19.10 -15.89 34.00
CA CYS A 41 18.35 -14.91 33.21
C CYS A 41 17.53 -13.97 34.10
N LEU A 42 16.84 -14.49 35.12
CA LEU A 42 16.08 -13.67 36.07
C LEU A 42 16.98 -12.73 36.87
N ALA A 43 18.19 -13.16 37.22
CA ALA A 43 19.17 -12.36 37.94
C ALA A 43 19.95 -11.37 37.03
N GLY A 44 19.72 -11.38 35.70
CA GLY A 44 20.44 -10.52 34.76
C GLY A 44 21.92 -10.89 34.59
N GLU A 45 22.32 -12.11 34.95
CA GLU A 45 23.70 -12.60 34.92
C GLU A 45 24.09 -13.06 33.50
N TRP A 46 23.98 -12.15 32.52
CA TRP A 46 24.12 -12.46 31.09
C TRP A 46 25.47 -13.06 30.69
N GLU A 47 26.54 -12.75 31.42
CA GLU A 47 27.84 -13.37 31.21
C GLU A 47 27.81 -14.86 31.52
N LYS A 48 27.16 -15.27 32.61
CA LYS A 48 26.99 -16.71 32.94
C LYS A 48 26.13 -17.42 31.91
N VAL A 49 25.08 -16.76 31.39
CA VAL A 49 24.24 -17.29 30.30
C VAL A 49 25.07 -17.47 29.02
N ARG A 50 25.92 -16.50 28.67
CA ARG A 50 26.83 -16.61 27.51
C ARG A 50 27.83 -17.74 27.70
N ASP A 51 28.43 -17.86 28.88
CA ASP A 51 29.45 -18.89 29.16
C ASP A 51 28.83 -20.30 29.13
N PHE A 52 27.60 -20.46 29.64
CA PHE A 52 26.80 -21.68 29.48
C PHE A 52 26.57 -22.05 28.01
N TRP A 53 26.14 -21.11 27.18
CA TRP A 53 25.94 -21.40 25.75
C TRP A 53 27.26 -21.60 24.99
N THR A 54 28.37 -21.01 25.47
CA THR A 54 29.70 -21.21 24.88
C THR A 54 30.15 -22.66 25.07
N SER A 55 29.92 -23.24 26.25
CA SER A 55 30.26 -24.65 26.49
C SER A 55 29.43 -25.62 25.66
N ILE A 56 28.15 -25.30 25.40
CA ILE A 56 27.25 -26.12 24.57
C ILE A 56 27.57 -26.00 23.07
N ARG A 57 27.78 -24.77 22.57
CA ARG A 57 27.96 -24.53 21.13
C ARG A 57 29.38 -24.77 20.65
N GLY A 58 30.37 -24.62 21.53
CA GLY A 58 31.79 -24.61 21.17
C GLY A 58 32.23 -23.39 20.36
N ASP A 59 31.35 -22.38 20.19
CA ASP A 59 31.60 -21.16 19.43
C ASP A 59 31.11 -19.92 20.19
N GLN A 60 32.03 -19.01 20.51
CA GLN A 60 31.74 -17.79 21.26
C GLN A 60 30.82 -16.83 20.51
N GLY A 61 30.93 -16.78 19.17
CA GLY A 61 30.10 -15.90 18.34
C GLY A 61 28.63 -16.30 18.38
N THR A 62 28.36 -17.59 18.22
CA THR A 62 27.03 -18.19 18.31
C THR A 62 26.47 -18.06 19.72
N ALA A 63 27.25 -18.36 20.77
CA ALA A 63 26.80 -18.19 22.16
C ALA A 63 26.44 -16.74 22.50
N THR A 64 27.19 -15.77 21.97
CA THR A 64 26.87 -14.34 22.13
C THR A 64 25.56 -13.98 21.43
N ARG A 65 25.31 -14.53 20.23
CA ARG A 65 24.05 -14.32 19.50
C ARG A 65 22.87 -14.97 20.21
N ASP A 66 23.05 -16.16 20.76
CA ASP A 66 22.06 -16.89 21.55
C ASP A 66 21.70 -16.09 22.81
N MET A 67 22.71 -15.65 23.57
CA MET A 67 22.52 -14.80 24.75
C MET A 67 21.75 -13.51 24.44
N LYS A 68 22.05 -12.83 23.33
CA LYS A 68 21.32 -11.60 22.94
C LYS A 68 19.83 -11.85 22.68
N GLN A 69 19.48 -13.01 22.12
CA GLN A 69 18.09 -13.39 21.86
C GLN A 69 17.35 -13.69 23.17
N ILE A 70 18.00 -14.44 24.05
CA ILE A 70 17.48 -14.76 25.38
C ILE A 70 17.27 -13.47 26.18
N ARG A 71 18.27 -12.61 26.21
CA ARG A 71 18.21 -11.32 26.88
C ARG A 71 17.04 -10.47 26.39
N ALA A 72 16.86 -10.35 25.07
CA ALA A 72 15.73 -9.62 24.51
C ALA A 72 14.37 -10.18 24.97
N PHE A 73 14.24 -11.51 25.07
CA PHE A 73 13.00 -12.14 25.53
C PHE A 73 12.70 -11.89 27.02
N TYR A 74 13.73 -11.89 27.87
CA TYR A 74 13.58 -11.73 29.32
C TYR A 74 13.50 -10.27 29.76
N GLU A 75 14.25 -9.36 29.13
CA GLU A 75 14.31 -7.95 29.53
C GLU A 75 13.23 -7.07 28.89
N ALA A 76 12.64 -7.49 27.77
CA ALA A 76 11.60 -6.69 27.12
C ALA A 76 10.40 -6.47 28.05
N ASP A 77 9.94 -5.24 28.17
CA ASP A 77 8.78 -4.86 28.97
C ASP A 77 7.64 -4.37 28.07
N GLU A 78 6.58 -3.82 28.66
CA GLU A 78 5.43 -3.30 27.91
C GLU A 78 5.77 -2.07 27.04
N SER A 79 6.96 -1.48 27.20
CA SER A 79 7.47 -0.45 26.30
C SER A 79 8.09 -1.03 25.02
N CYS A 80 8.29 -2.35 24.94
CA CYS A 80 8.80 -3.04 23.76
C CYS A 80 7.66 -3.60 22.90
N LEU A 81 7.95 -3.82 21.63
CA LEU A 81 7.08 -4.55 20.71
C LEU A 81 7.72 -5.86 20.26
N PHE A 82 6.91 -6.89 20.15
CA PHE A 82 7.23 -8.08 19.37
C PHE A 82 6.39 -8.12 18.11
N ILE A 83 7.01 -8.51 17.00
CA ILE A 83 6.35 -8.81 15.74
C ILE A 83 6.63 -10.25 15.32
N THR A 84 5.69 -10.83 14.60
CA THR A 84 5.87 -12.10 13.90
C THR A 84 5.11 -12.06 12.57
N PHE A 85 5.33 -13.05 11.72
CA PHE A 85 4.62 -13.18 10.45
C PHE A 85 3.99 -14.56 10.37
N ALA A 86 2.69 -14.61 10.13
CA ALA A 86 1.93 -15.86 10.04
C ALA A 86 0.74 -15.65 9.09
N ASN A 87 0.35 -16.67 8.32
CA ASN A 87 -0.83 -16.64 7.45
C ASN A 87 -0.92 -15.41 6.52
N GLY A 88 0.23 -14.91 6.04
CA GLY A 88 0.29 -13.75 5.17
C GLY A 88 0.17 -12.39 5.88
N LEU A 89 0.04 -12.35 7.21
CA LEU A 89 -0.05 -11.10 7.99
C LEU A 89 1.19 -10.89 8.86
N LEU A 90 1.53 -9.62 9.10
CA LEU A 90 2.33 -9.20 10.24
C LEU A 90 1.43 -9.13 11.47
N TYR A 91 1.84 -9.78 12.55
CA TYR A 91 1.23 -9.65 13.87
C TYR A 91 2.15 -8.88 14.80
N TRP A 92 1.58 -8.06 15.69
CA TRP A 92 2.32 -7.33 16.71
C TRP A 92 1.67 -7.45 18.09
N CYS A 93 2.48 -7.40 19.15
CA CYS A 93 2.00 -7.41 20.53
C CYS A 93 2.98 -6.70 21.47
N ARG A 94 2.50 -6.35 22.67
CA ARG A 94 3.36 -5.97 23.81
C ARG A 94 3.51 -7.14 24.77
N PRO A 95 4.73 -7.51 25.17
CA PRO A 95 4.93 -8.56 26.16
C PRO A 95 4.53 -8.02 27.55
N THR A 96 4.03 -8.89 28.42
CA THR A 96 3.79 -8.55 29.83
C THR A 96 4.05 -9.76 30.72
N GLY A 97 4.15 -9.50 32.02
CA GLY A 97 4.38 -10.52 33.04
C GLY A 97 5.78 -11.15 33.00
N ALA A 98 5.98 -12.07 33.94
CA ALA A 98 7.21 -12.84 34.09
C ALA A 98 7.36 -13.92 33.01
N VAL A 99 8.59 -14.39 32.81
CA VAL A 99 8.86 -15.56 31.96
C VAL A 99 8.51 -16.82 32.73
N GLU A 100 7.65 -17.65 32.16
CA GLU A 100 7.26 -18.95 32.68
C GLU A 100 8.00 -20.07 31.94
N ILE A 101 8.39 -21.13 32.66
CA ILE A 101 8.91 -22.36 32.07
C ILE A 101 7.74 -23.34 31.91
N LEU A 102 7.53 -23.82 30.68
CA LEU A 102 6.53 -24.82 30.35
C LEU A 102 7.05 -26.25 30.60
N HIS A 103 6.16 -27.23 30.55
CA HIS A 103 6.48 -28.65 30.78
C HIS A 103 7.53 -29.22 29.83
N ASP A 104 7.60 -28.72 28.60
CA ASP A 104 8.59 -29.06 27.58
C ASP A 104 9.89 -28.25 27.71
N ASN A 105 10.03 -27.50 28.81
CA ASN A 105 11.03 -26.47 29.05
C ASN A 105 10.94 -25.27 28.10
N ALA A 106 9.94 -25.10 27.24
CA ALA A 106 9.83 -23.86 26.45
C ALA A 106 9.55 -22.67 27.38
N ARG A 107 9.96 -21.47 26.98
CA ARG A 107 9.67 -20.24 27.74
C ARG A 107 8.42 -19.60 27.21
N ARG A 108 7.55 -19.12 28.08
CA ARG A 108 6.32 -18.42 27.73
C ARG A 108 6.25 -17.06 28.41
N ARG A 109 5.64 -16.09 27.73
CA ARG A 109 5.18 -14.81 28.32
C ARG A 109 3.79 -14.48 27.83
N ALA A 110 3.04 -13.76 28.66
CA ALA A 110 1.77 -13.18 28.26
C ALA A 110 1.97 -11.96 27.35
N THR A 111 0.90 -11.56 26.67
CA THR A 111 0.82 -10.26 25.99
C THR A 111 -0.21 -9.38 26.69
N VAL A 112 -0.06 -8.06 26.59
CA VAL A 112 -0.95 -7.10 27.28
C VAL A 112 -2.40 -7.29 26.84
N ASP A 113 -2.63 -7.40 25.53
CA ASP A 113 -3.95 -7.40 24.93
C ASP A 113 -4.05 -8.33 23.70
N GLY A 114 -3.20 -9.35 23.64
CA GLY A 114 -3.16 -10.30 22.53
C GLY A 114 -2.23 -9.89 21.39
N TRP A 115 -2.31 -10.66 20.30
CA TRP A 115 -1.63 -10.37 19.04
C TRP A 115 -2.58 -9.66 18.07
N HIS A 116 -2.10 -8.59 17.44
CA HIS A 116 -2.87 -7.77 16.53
C HIS A 116 -2.36 -7.94 15.09
N GLY A 117 -3.24 -8.34 14.18
CA GLY A 117 -2.95 -8.44 12.74
C GLY A 117 -3.33 -7.19 11.93
N GLN A 118 -3.69 -6.11 12.62
CA GLN A 118 -4.18 -4.86 12.04
C GLN A 118 -3.46 -3.66 12.64
N SER A 119 -3.44 -2.54 11.92
CA SER A 119 -3.05 -1.23 12.46
C SER A 119 -4.09 -0.71 13.45
N ILE A 120 -3.80 0.40 14.13
CA ILE A 120 -4.75 1.04 15.06
C ILE A 120 -6.04 1.49 14.38
N GLY A 121 -6.00 1.80 13.07
CA GLY A 121 -7.15 2.14 12.24
C GLY A 121 -7.89 0.93 11.68
N GLY A 122 -7.49 -0.29 12.04
CA GLY A 122 -8.13 -1.53 11.61
C GLY A 122 -7.73 -2.02 10.22
N VAL A 123 -6.66 -1.45 9.63
CA VAL A 123 -6.18 -1.89 8.32
C VAL A 123 -5.38 -3.19 8.49
N PRO A 124 -5.72 -4.29 7.77
CA PRO A 124 -4.94 -5.52 7.81
C PRO A 124 -3.48 -5.30 7.43
N LEU A 125 -2.56 -5.77 8.27
CA LEU A 125 -1.12 -5.67 8.05
C LEU A 125 -0.62 -6.80 7.15
N SER A 126 -1.14 -6.83 5.92
CA SER A 126 -0.82 -7.84 4.94
C SER A 126 0.63 -7.73 4.46
N SER A 127 1.32 -8.87 4.39
CA SER A 127 2.76 -8.95 4.12
C SER A 127 3.14 -8.38 2.75
N ASP A 128 2.24 -8.45 1.75
CA ASP A 128 2.42 -7.84 0.43
C ASP A 128 2.47 -6.31 0.46
N ARG A 129 1.92 -5.69 1.51
CA ARG A 129 1.93 -4.23 1.75
C ARG A 129 3.02 -3.79 2.73
N ILE A 130 3.82 -4.73 3.23
CA ILE A 130 4.98 -4.47 4.08
C ILE A 130 6.24 -4.35 3.22
N SER A 131 7.09 -3.38 3.56
CA SER A 131 8.36 -3.15 2.86
C SER A 131 9.23 -4.39 2.90
N GLY A 132 9.84 -4.75 1.78
CA GLY A 132 10.84 -5.81 1.68
C GLY A 132 11.99 -5.64 2.68
N HIS A 133 12.31 -4.41 3.09
CA HIS A 133 13.32 -4.16 4.13
C HIS A 133 12.92 -4.69 5.49
N LEU A 134 11.64 -4.58 5.87
CA LEU A 134 11.12 -5.16 7.11
C LEU A 134 10.93 -6.68 6.95
N LEU A 135 10.39 -7.15 5.82
CA LEU A 135 10.19 -8.59 5.56
C LEU A 135 11.47 -9.43 5.65
N LYS A 136 12.64 -8.83 5.37
CA LYS A 136 13.96 -9.48 5.52
C LYS A 136 14.20 -10.11 6.90
N VAL A 137 13.54 -9.63 7.97
CA VAL A 137 13.66 -10.25 9.30
C VAL A 137 13.17 -11.69 9.32
N GLN A 138 12.25 -12.10 8.44
CA GLN A 138 11.79 -13.50 8.34
C GLN A 138 12.91 -14.46 7.94
N MET A 139 13.90 -13.97 7.18
CA MET A 139 15.08 -14.73 6.77
C MET A 139 16.14 -14.85 7.87
N PHE A 140 15.93 -14.23 9.03
CA PHE A 140 16.84 -14.34 10.16
C PHE A 140 16.97 -15.80 10.60
N GLN A 141 18.20 -16.29 10.75
CA GLN A 141 18.45 -17.71 11.05
C GLN A 141 18.20 -18.08 12.52
N GLY A 142 18.20 -17.10 13.43
CA GLY A 142 17.83 -17.31 14.83
C GLY A 142 16.34 -17.13 15.09
N THR A 143 15.97 -17.13 16.37
CA THR A 143 14.59 -17.00 16.84
C THR A 143 14.17 -15.55 17.04
N ILE A 144 15.04 -14.70 17.61
CA ILE A 144 14.72 -13.29 17.90
C ILE A 144 15.76 -12.35 17.27
N CYS A 145 15.32 -11.25 16.66
CA CYS A 145 16.24 -10.19 16.29
C CYS A 145 15.62 -8.81 16.46
N GLN A 146 16.44 -7.79 16.68
CA GLN A 146 15.97 -6.41 16.71
C GLN A 146 15.49 -5.99 15.31
N VAL A 147 14.35 -5.30 15.26
CA VAL A 147 13.79 -4.71 14.05
C VAL A 147 14.50 -3.39 13.78
N LYS A 148 15.39 -3.37 12.79
CA LYS A 148 16.14 -2.15 12.43
C LYS A 148 15.22 -1.05 11.87
N GLN A 149 14.13 -1.44 11.23
CA GLN A 149 13.15 -0.55 10.59
C GLN A 149 12.02 -0.15 11.58
N GLN A 150 12.37 0.11 12.84
CA GLN A 150 11.41 0.40 13.91
C GLN A 150 10.51 1.61 13.58
N MET A 151 11.10 2.72 13.09
CA MET A 151 10.31 3.89 12.71
C MET A 151 9.30 3.60 11.59
N TYR A 152 9.68 2.77 10.62
CA TYR A 152 8.77 2.33 9.57
C TYR A 152 7.65 1.44 10.13
N LEU A 153 7.98 0.49 11.01
CA LEU A 153 7.00 -0.36 11.68
C LEU A 153 6.00 0.50 12.45
N LEU A 154 6.46 1.43 13.30
CA LEU A 154 5.59 2.28 14.10
C LEU A 154 4.66 3.13 13.23
N ARG A 155 5.17 3.73 12.13
CA ARG A 155 4.31 4.44 11.18
C ARG A 155 3.23 3.54 10.60
N LYS A 156 3.59 2.31 10.20
CA LYS A 156 2.61 1.34 9.67
C LYS A 156 1.57 0.91 10.70
N LEU A 157 1.95 0.72 11.96
CA LEU A 157 1.01 0.38 13.03
C LEU A 157 0.07 1.55 13.36
N ASN A 158 0.54 2.79 13.18
CA ASN A 158 -0.23 4.01 13.45
C ASN A 158 -0.99 4.58 12.24
N ASP A 159 -0.99 3.88 11.09
CA ASP A 159 -1.57 4.37 9.83
C ASP A 159 -0.97 5.71 9.35
N GLU A 160 0.30 5.95 9.69
CA GLU A 160 1.03 7.15 9.31
C GLU A 160 1.77 6.95 7.99
N LEU A 161 1.65 7.93 7.10
CA LEU A 161 2.48 8.02 5.90
C LEU A 161 3.93 8.31 6.30
N SER A 162 4.87 7.80 5.49
CA SER A 162 6.24 8.29 5.60
C SER A 162 6.31 9.74 5.09
N PRO A 163 7.24 10.57 5.58
CA PRO A 163 7.44 11.92 5.06
C PRO A 163 7.64 11.95 3.55
N GLU A 164 8.31 10.94 3.00
CA GLU A 164 8.56 10.81 1.56
C GLU A 164 7.26 10.52 0.79
N LEU A 165 6.39 9.64 1.31
CA LEU A 165 5.08 9.38 0.71
C LEU A 165 4.15 10.58 0.82
N ALA A 166 4.10 11.23 1.99
CA ALA A 166 3.31 12.45 2.17
C ALA A 166 3.77 13.57 1.23
N ALA A 167 5.09 13.75 1.07
CA ALA A 167 5.65 14.70 0.12
C ALA A 167 5.32 14.34 -1.34
N ALA A 168 5.35 13.05 -1.69
CA ALA A 168 4.98 12.59 -3.02
C ALA A 168 3.50 12.83 -3.33
N GLU A 169 2.59 12.51 -2.39
CA GLU A 169 1.14 12.77 -2.55
C GLU A 169 0.84 14.26 -2.72
N GLU A 170 1.53 15.12 -1.97
CA GLU A 170 1.34 16.57 -2.10
C GLU A 170 1.90 17.09 -3.43
N ALA A 171 3.09 16.62 -3.85
CA ALA A 171 3.67 16.97 -5.14
C ALA A 171 2.79 16.52 -6.32
N GLU A 172 2.21 15.33 -6.24
CA GLU A 172 1.29 14.80 -7.23
C GLU A 172 0.02 15.65 -7.30
N ARG A 173 -0.57 16.01 -6.15
CA ARG A 173 -1.74 16.89 -6.09
C ARG A 173 -1.46 18.25 -6.72
N ALA A 174 -0.31 18.85 -6.41
CA ALA A 174 0.13 20.10 -7.02
C ALA A 174 0.30 19.96 -8.54
N MET A 175 0.86 18.85 -9.00
CA MET A 175 1.04 18.56 -10.42
C MET A 175 -0.29 18.44 -11.17
N LEU A 176 -1.27 17.72 -10.61
CA LEU A 176 -2.61 17.60 -11.22
C LEU A 176 -3.31 18.96 -11.30
N ALA A 177 -3.23 19.76 -10.25
CA ALA A 177 -3.79 21.11 -10.25
C ALA A 177 -3.13 22.00 -11.32
N ALA A 178 -1.81 21.90 -11.47
CA ALA A 178 -1.08 22.60 -12.52
C ALA A 178 -1.48 22.12 -13.92
N ILE A 179 -1.63 20.81 -14.14
CA ILE A 179 -2.12 20.23 -15.41
C ILE A 179 -3.51 20.78 -15.75
N VAL A 180 -4.43 20.86 -14.79
CA VAL A 180 -5.74 21.51 -15.00
C VAL A 180 -5.57 22.96 -15.48
N GLY A 181 -4.67 23.72 -14.85
CA GLY A 181 -4.34 25.07 -15.26
C GLY A 181 -3.83 25.15 -16.70
N LEU A 182 -2.90 24.28 -17.09
CA LEU A 182 -2.33 24.26 -18.44
C LEU A 182 -3.36 23.83 -19.50
N MET A 183 -4.20 22.84 -19.21
CA MET A 183 -5.27 22.41 -20.13
C MET A 183 -6.22 23.56 -20.49
N ARG A 184 -6.47 24.48 -19.55
CA ARG A 184 -7.33 25.66 -19.78
C ARG A 184 -6.73 26.71 -20.70
N LEU A 185 -5.42 26.67 -20.92
CA LEU A 185 -4.72 27.58 -21.84
C LEU A 185 -4.74 27.08 -23.29
N LEU A 186 -5.08 25.81 -23.51
CA LEU A 186 -5.10 25.22 -24.84
C LEU A 186 -6.16 25.87 -25.73
N THR A 187 -5.82 26.03 -27.01
CA THR A 187 -6.83 26.26 -28.04
C THR A 187 -7.76 25.04 -28.14
N TRP A 188 -8.93 25.21 -28.75
CA TRP A 188 -9.86 24.10 -28.93
C TRP A 188 -9.25 22.95 -29.74
N GLN A 189 -8.43 23.24 -30.76
CA GLN A 189 -7.74 22.24 -31.60
C GLN A 189 -6.70 21.46 -30.80
N ASP A 190 -5.92 22.17 -29.98
CA ASP A 190 -4.88 21.54 -29.18
C ASP A 190 -5.48 20.73 -28.02
N PHE A 191 -6.64 21.13 -27.52
CA PHE A 191 -7.39 20.35 -26.55
C PHE A 191 -7.93 19.05 -27.16
N GLU A 192 -8.48 19.09 -28.38
CA GLU A 192 -8.87 17.87 -29.10
C GLU A 192 -7.68 16.92 -29.31
N LEU A 193 -6.53 17.46 -29.68
CA LEU A 193 -5.30 16.70 -29.84
C LEU A 193 -4.83 16.07 -28.52
N LEU A 194 -4.87 16.80 -27.40
CA LEU A 194 -4.56 16.25 -26.08
C LEU A 194 -5.44 15.04 -25.76
N VAL A 195 -6.75 15.16 -25.99
CA VAL A 195 -7.71 14.10 -25.72
C VAL A 195 -7.43 12.89 -26.63
N ASP A 196 -7.16 13.09 -27.92
CA ASP A 196 -6.80 12.00 -28.85
C ASP A 196 -5.52 11.26 -28.39
N LEU A 197 -4.50 12.00 -27.94
CA LEU A 197 -3.25 11.42 -27.40
C LEU A 197 -3.51 10.61 -26.12
N ILE A 198 -4.34 11.09 -25.21
CA ILE A 198 -4.71 10.37 -23.97
C ILE A 198 -5.41 9.05 -24.29
N PHE A 199 -6.40 9.08 -25.19
CA PHE A 199 -7.11 7.85 -25.59
C PHE A 199 -6.19 6.87 -26.31
N SER A 200 -5.31 7.37 -27.17
CA SER A 200 -4.29 6.57 -27.86
C SER A 200 -3.34 5.88 -26.88
N ALA A 201 -2.85 6.60 -25.85
CA ALA A 201 -2.01 6.04 -24.80
C ALA A 201 -2.75 4.98 -23.95
N SER A 202 -4.07 5.09 -23.85
CA SER A 202 -4.95 4.13 -23.16
C SER A 202 -5.33 2.92 -24.02
N GLY A 203 -4.77 2.80 -25.24
CA GLY A 203 -4.97 1.65 -26.13
C GLY A 203 -6.16 1.78 -27.09
N TRP A 204 -6.94 2.86 -27.02
CA TRP A 204 -7.97 3.14 -28.02
C TRP A 204 -7.32 3.55 -29.34
N ARG A 205 -7.92 3.12 -30.45
CA ARG A 205 -7.47 3.51 -31.79
C ARG A 205 -8.52 4.36 -32.47
N ARG A 206 -8.11 5.47 -33.02
CA ARG A 206 -8.97 6.31 -33.85
C ARG A 206 -9.43 5.53 -35.09
N ILE A 207 -10.74 5.52 -35.33
CA ILE A 207 -11.33 5.01 -36.56
C ILE A 207 -11.45 6.23 -37.49
N GLY A 208 -10.71 6.23 -38.61
CA GLY A 208 -10.89 7.25 -39.64
C GLY A 208 -12.32 7.17 -40.22
N VAL A 209 -12.93 8.31 -40.53
CA VAL A 209 -14.33 8.43 -41.00
C VAL A 209 -14.60 7.51 -42.20
N VAL A 210 -15.16 6.32 -41.95
CA VAL A 210 -15.64 5.43 -43.02
C VAL A 210 -17.13 5.68 -43.19
N GLY A 211 -17.46 6.47 -44.23
CA GLY A 211 -18.78 6.49 -44.84
C GLY A 211 -19.75 7.56 -44.31
N ARG A 212 -19.78 8.69 -45.02
CA ARG A 212 -20.88 9.68 -45.09
C ARG A 212 -21.44 10.23 -43.76
N VAL A 213 -20.94 11.40 -43.40
CA VAL A 213 -21.69 12.51 -42.76
C VAL A 213 -22.50 12.12 -41.51
N GLN A 214 -21.84 12.00 -40.37
CA GLN A 214 -22.42 12.43 -39.10
C GLN A 214 -21.58 13.58 -38.55
N LYS A 215 -22.00 14.82 -38.83
CA LYS A 215 -21.29 16.10 -38.56
C LYS A 215 -21.18 16.46 -37.06
N THR A 216 -21.21 15.52 -36.14
CA THR A 216 -21.58 15.79 -34.74
C THR A 216 -20.73 15.14 -33.66
N VAL A 217 -19.68 14.40 -34.03
CA VAL A 217 -18.78 13.69 -33.11
C VAL A 217 -17.34 14.13 -33.39
N ASP A 218 -16.56 14.41 -32.35
CA ASP A 218 -15.18 14.90 -32.51
C ASP A 218 -14.18 13.75 -32.73
N LEU A 219 -14.32 12.62 -32.02
CA LEU A 219 -13.52 11.41 -32.23
C LEU A 219 -14.38 10.14 -32.26
N GLU A 220 -14.04 9.22 -33.17
CA GLU A 220 -14.50 7.84 -33.13
C GLU A 220 -13.33 6.93 -32.79
N LEU A 221 -13.53 6.03 -31.84
CA LEU A 221 -12.52 5.17 -31.27
C LEU A 221 -12.95 3.69 -31.31
N ARG A 222 -11.97 2.80 -31.42
CA ARG A 222 -12.13 1.35 -31.23
C ARG A 222 -11.11 0.84 -30.23
N LEU A 223 -11.56 0.03 -29.27
CA LEU A 223 -10.66 -0.71 -28.39
C LEU A 223 -10.31 -2.06 -29.06
N PRO A 224 -9.05 -2.31 -29.47
CA PRO A 224 -8.72 -3.48 -30.28
C PRO A 224 -8.91 -4.82 -29.57
N THR A 225 -8.79 -4.85 -28.25
CA THR A 225 -8.85 -6.07 -27.43
C THR A 225 -10.27 -6.63 -27.31
N THR A 226 -11.28 -5.76 -27.27
CA THR A 226 -12.69 -6.14 -27.13
C THR A 226 -13.48 -5.91 -28.42
N GLY A 227 -12.95 -5.12 -29.35
CA GLY A 227 -13.65 -4.68 -30.55
C GLY A 227 -14.61 -3.51 -30.30
N GLU A 228 -14.77 -3.09 -29.05
CA GLU A 228 -15.70 -2.07 -28.60
C GLU A 228 -15.49 -0.73 -29.32
N ARG A 229 -16.60 -0.08 -29.67
CA ARG A 229 -16.63 1.20 -30.36
C ARG A 229 -17.13 2.29 -29.44
N ALA A 230 -16.38 3.37 -29.39
CA ALA A 230 -16.77 4.55 -28.65
C ALA A 230 -16.74 5.79 -29.52
N PHE A 231 -17.53 6.78 -29.14
CA PHE A 231 -17.35 8.13 -29.64
C PHE A 231 -17.02 9.08 -28.50
N VAL A 232 -16.27 10.14 -28.82
CA VAL A 232 -15.85 11.16 -27.87
C VAL A 232 -16.42 12.50 -28.32
N GLN A 233 -17.11 13.16 -27.39
CA GLN A 233 -17.44 14.57 -27.51
C GLN A 233 -16.55 15.39 -26.58
N ILE A 234 -15.87 16.37 -27.16
CA ILE A 234 -14.89 17.22 -26.52
C ILE A 234 -15.46 18.64 -26.47
N LYS A 235 -15.34 19.29 -25.30
CA LYS A 235 -15.76 20.67 -25.09
C LYS A 235 -14.76 21.40 -24.20
N SER A 236 -14.21 22.52 -24.67
CA SER A 236 -13.39 23.38 -23.79
C SER A 236 -14.19 23.89 -22.59
N GLN A 237 -15.46 24.27 -22.81
CA GLN A 237 -16.39 24.67 -21.75
C GLN A 237 -17.70 23.87 -21.86
N ALA A 238 -18.16 23.30 -20.74
CA ALA A 238 -19.37 22.49 -20.70
C ALA A 238 -20.30 22.89 -19.54
N ASN A 239 -21.59 22.61 -19.74
CA ASN A 239 -22.61 22.67 -18.71
C ASN A 239 -23.58 21.48 -18.85
N THR A 240 -24.48 21.31 -17.89
CA THR A 240 -25.42 20.19 -17.85
C THR A 240 -26.43 20.17 -19.02
N ALA A 241 -26.71 21.31 -19.66
CA ALA A 241 -27.54 21.33 -20.86
C ALA A 241 -26.80 20.72 -22.05
N SER A 242 -25.52 21.08 -22.25
CA SER A 242 -24.69 20.51 -23.31
C SER A 242 -24.56 19.00 -23.18
N LEU A 243 -24.42 18.44 -21.97
CA LEU A 243 -24.37 16.98 -21.78
C LEU A 243 -25.65 16.29 -22.25
N ARG A 244 -26.82 16.80 -21.88
CA ARG A 244 -28.12 16.18 -22.21
C ARG A 244 -28.33 15.97 -23.71
N ASP A 245 -27.89 16.95 -24.52
CA ASP A 245 -28.00 16.86 -25.97
C ASP A 245 -27.18 15.68 -26.55
N TYR A 246 -26.03 15.37 -25.96
CA TYR A 246 -25.18 14.26 -26.41
C TYR A 246 -25.62 12.92 -25.85
N VAL A 247 -26.13 12.87 -24.62
CA VAL A 247 -26.76 11.68 -24.05
C VAL A 247 -27.92 11.21 -24.95
N ALA A 248 -28.83 12.13 -25.32
CA ALA A 248 -29.96 11.80 -26.20
C ALA A 248 -29.53 11.30 -27.58
N ARG A 249 -28.37 11.76 -28.09
CA ARG A 249 -27.79 11.27 -29.35
C ARG A 249 -27.19 9.88 -29.21
N PHE A 250 -26.51 9.59 -28.10
CA PHE A 250 -25.97 8.26 -27.82
C PHE A 250 -27.08 7.23 -27.68
N GLU A 251 -28.16 7.55 -26.97
CA GLU A 251 -29.34 6.66 -26.84
C GLU A 251 -30.00 6.31 -28.18
N GLN A 252 -29.85 7.17 -29.20
CA GLN A 252 -30.35 6.94 -30.55
C GLN A 252 -29.33 6.25 -31.46
N ALA A 253 -28.08 6.09 -31.02
CA ALA A 253 -26.99 5.59 -31.84
C ALA A 253 -26.69 4.11 -31.53
N GLU A 254 -27.21 3.21 -32.35
CA GLU A 254 -26.96 1.76 -32.23
C GLU A 254 -25.51 1.34 -32.56
N LEU A 255 -24.69 2.25 -33.10
CA LEU A 255 -23.36 1.95 -33.63
C LEU A 255 -22.26 1.89 -32.56
N TYR A 256 -22.49 2.53 -31.42
CA TYR A 256 -21.47 2.74 -30.39
C TYR A 256 -21.86 2.05 -29.10
N ASP A 257 -20.90 1.35 -28.51
CA ASP A 257 -21.06 0.70 -27.21
C ASP A 257 -20.85 1.71 -26.07
N ARG A 258 -20.11 2.80 -26.33
CA ARG A 258 -19.73 3.77 -25.31
C ARG A 258 -19.64 5.21 -25.83
N MET A 259 -20.02 6.16 -24.99
CA MET A 259 -19.81 7.59 -25.17
C MET A 259 -18.87 8.13 -24.10
N PHE A 260 -17.88 8.91 -24.52
CA PHE A 260 -17.07 9.74 -23.64
C PHE A 260 -17.43 11.21 -23.81
N PHE A 261 -17.72 11.91 -22.72
CA PHE A 261 -17.93 13.35 -22.72
C PHE A 261 -16.81 14.03 -21.92
N VAL A 262 -15.99 14.84 -22.59
CA VAL A 262 -14.71 15.35 -22.08
C VAL A 262 -14.70 16.87 -22.04
N TRP A 263 -14.31 17.45 -20.90
CA TRP A 263 -14.19 18.91 -20.76
C TRP A 263 -13.15 19.35 -19.74
N HIS A 264 -12.65 20.60 -19.86
CA HIS A 264 -11.69 21.19 -18.92
C HIS A 264 -12.20 22.41 -18.15
N THR A 265 -13.26 23.07 -18.63
CA THR A 265 -13.88 24.23 -17.99
C THR A 265 -15.40 24.05 -17.82
N GLY A 266 -15.93 24.50 -16.69
CA GLY A 266 -17.37 24.44 -16.39
C GLY A 266 -17.75 23.27 -15.48
N ASN A 267 -18.98 23.33 -14.98
CA ASN A 267 -19.50 22.37 -14.02
C ASN A 267 -20.63 21.55 -14.66
N VAL A 268 -20.47 20.23 -14.66
CA VAL A 268 -21.43 19.27 -15.20
C VAL A 268 -21.79 18.34 -14.06
N ALA A 269 -23.08 18.17 -13.76
CA ALA A 269 -23.51 17.31 -12.67
C ALA A 269 -23.06 15.86 -12.92
N ALA A 270 -22.49 15.22 -11.89
CA ALA A 270 -22.02 13.82 -11.94
C ALA A 270 -23.15 12.81 -12.20
N ASN A 271 -24.41 13.24 -12.07
CA ASN A 271 -25.62 12.45 -12.20
C ASN A 271 -25.90 11.97 -13.65
N GLY A 272 -25.00 12.27 -14.60
CA GLY A 272 -25.11 11.87 -16.01
C GLY A 272 -24.27 10.66 -16.40
N GLU A 273 -23.54 10.04 -15.45
CA GLU A 273 -22.97 8.72 -15.70
C GLU A 273 -24.09 7.68 -15.73
N ALA A 274 -24.19 6.96 -16.85
CA ALA A 274 -25.17 5.93 -17.13
C ALA A 274 -24.48 4.78 -17.86
N ASP A 275 -25.20 3.69 -18.13
CA ASP A 275 -24.61 2.56 -18.86
C ASP A 275 -24.14 3.02 -20.25
N GLY A 276 -22.89 2.68 -20.59
CA GLY A 276 -22.23 3.17 -21.80
C GLY A 276 -21.81 4.65 -21.79
N ILE A 277 -22.09 5.48 -20.76
CA ILE A 277 -21.73 6.91 -20.74
C ILE A 277 -20.68 7.20 -19.67
N THR A 278 -19.53 7.74 -20.09
CA THR A 278 -18.42 8.11 -19.21
C THR A 278 -18.14 9.60 -19.25
N LEU A 279 -18.20 10.25 -18.09
CA LEU A 279 -17.89 11.67 -17.94
C LEU A 279 -16.42 11.86 -17.54
N ILE A 280 -15.70 12.71 -18.28
CA ILE A 280 -14.29 13.02 -18.04
C ILE A 280 -14.14 14.53 -17.86
N GLY A 281 -14.32 14.95 -16.60
CA GLY A 281 -14.09 16.33 -16.17
C GLY A 281 -12.60 16.66 -15.96
N PRO A 282 -12.29 17.92 -15.58
CA PRO A 282 -10.92 18.43 -15.55
C PRO A 282 -9.97 17.63 -14.64
N GLU A 283 -10.41 17.23 -13.45
CA GLU A 283 -9.57 16.50 -12.49
C GLU A 283 -9.26 15.09 -13.01
N ARG A 284 -10.26 14.41 -13.57
CA ARG A 284 -10.09 13.07 -14.17
C ARG A 284 -9.22 13.14 -15.42
N LEU A 285 -9.41 14.15 -16.26
CA LEU A 285 -8.60 14.35 -17.46
C LEU A 285 -7.14 14.69 -17.11
N ALA A 286 -6.91 15.49 -16.06
CA ALA A 286 -5.57 15.80 -15.58
C ALA A 286 -4.84 14.55 -15.08
N ARG A 287 -5.55 13.67 -14.36
CA ARG A 287 -5.03 12.35 -13.96
C ARG A 287 -4.63 11.52 -15.18
N MET A 288 -5.52 11.39 -16.16
CA MET A 288 -5.24 10.64 -17.39
C MET A 288 -4.05 11.23 -18.17
N CYS A 289 -3.92 12.55 -18.23
CA CYS A 289 -2.78 13.24 -18.83
C CYS A 289 -1.46 12.93 -18.10
N PHE A 290 -1.48 12.94 -16.76
CA PHE A 290 -0.33 12.58 -15.94
C PHE A 290 0.09 11.12 -16.14
N ASP A 291 -0.86 10.19 -16.07
CA ASP A 291 -0.61 8.75 -16.21
C ASP A 291 -0.15 8.37 -17.63
N ALA A 292 -0.60 9.10 -18.65
CA ALA A 292 -0.15 8.96 -20.03
C ALA A 292 1.23 9.59 -20.31
N GLY A 293 1.85 10.26 -19.33
CA GLY A 293 3.14 10.92 -19.49
C GLY A 293 3.10 12.18 -20.37
N LEU A 294 1.94 12.81 -20.55
CA LEU A 294 1.72 13.93 -21.48
C LEU A 294 1.96 15.32 -20.85
N ALA A 295 2.40 15.37 -19.59
CA ALA A 295 2.65 16.64 -18.88
C ALA A 295 3.70 17.53 -19.59
N SER A 296 4.79 16.94 -20.08
CA SER A 296 5.83 17.69 -20.80
C SER A 296 5.31 18.25 -22.13
N TRP A 297 4.58 17.41 -22.88
CA TRP A 297 3.92 17.82 -24.12
C TRP A 297 2.97 19.00 -23.88
N LEU A 298 2.15 18.91 -22.82
CA LEU A 298 1.19 19.96 -22.49
C LEU A 298 1.88 21.28 -22.19
N ARG A 299 2.97 21.25 -21.42
CA ARG A 299 3.78 22.43 -21.08
C ARG A 299 4.42 23.07 -22.33
N GLU A 300 5.00 22.25 -23.21
CA GLU A 300 5.60 22.73 -24.47
C GLU A 300 4.56 23.34 -25.40
N LYS A 301 3.35 22.78 -25.38
CA LYS A 301 2.26 23.22 -26.26
C LYS A 301 1.66 24.58 -25.89
N VAL A 302 1.66 24.94 -24.61
CA VAL A 302 1.13 26.22 -24.10
C VAL A 302 2.19 27.29 -23.87
N SER A 303 3.48 26.96 -24.09
CA SER A 303 4.60 27.90 -24.00
C SER A 303 4.73 28.75 -25.25
#